data_AF-A0A2M8B2L8-F1
#
_entry.id   AF-A0A2M8B2L8-F1
#
_cell.length_a   1.000
_cell.length_b   1.000
_cell.length_c   1.000
_cell.angle_alpha   90.00
_cell.angle_beta   90.00
_cell.angle_gamma   90.00
#
_symmetry.space_group_name_H-M   'P 1'
#
loop_
_entity.id
_entity.type
_entity.pdbx_description
1 polymer ?
#
loop_
_entity_poly.entity_id
_entity_poly.type
_entity_poly.pdbx_seq_one_letter_code
_entity_poly.pdbx_strand_id
1 'polypeptide(L)'
;MKVEILYFEGCPNHAPALEMVRRVLDREKIEAEIRSIEVPDEKAAETVRFLGSPSVRVNGVDIEPGRKNDPPFYGCRTYTLGGKMTGVPPVQWLVDALRRGVE
;
A
#
# COMPACT_ATOMS: atom_id res chain seq x y z
N MET A 1 -7.06 -0.18 -14.14
CA MET A 1 -6.95 -0.05 -12.67
C MET A 1 -5.61 0.56 -12.29
N LYS A 2 -5.52 1.23 -11.14
CA LYS A 2 -4.27 1.85 -10.65
C LYS A 2 -3.89 1.29 -9.28
N VAL A 3 -2.64 0.88 -9.12
CA VAL A 3 -2.07 0.48 -7.82
C VAL A 3 -0.96 1.46 -7.45
N GLU A 4 -1.08 2.07 -6.28
CA GLU A 4 -0.14 3.08 -5.79
C GLU A 4 0.58 2.56 -4.56
N ILE A 5 1.89 2.75 -4.51
CA ILE A 5 2.74 2.39 -3.37
C ILE A 5 3.36 3.68 -2.87
N LEU A 6 2.88 4.16 -1.73
CA LEU A 6 3.40 5.37 -1.09
C LEU A 6 4.54 4.97 -0.15
N TYR A 7 5.65 5.70 -0.22
CA TYR A 7 6.84 5.44 0.59
C TYR A 7 7.60 6.72 0.89
N PHE A 8 8.46 6.70 1.91
CA PHE A 8 9.43 7.77 2.15
C PHE A 8 10.85 7.26 1.82
N GLU A 9 11.80 8.17 1.60
CA GLU A 9 13.18 7.83 1.25
C GLU A 9 13.86 7.02 2.38
N GLY A 10 14.45 5.87 2.03
CA GLY A 10 15.11 4.98 3.00
C GLY A 10 14.19 3.94 3.65
N CYS A 11 12.92 3.81 3.23
CA CYS A 11 12.08 2.72 3.71
C CYS A 11 12.57 1.35 3.19
N PRO A 12 12.95 0.41 4.08
CA PRO A 12 13.46 -0.90 3.67
C PRO A 12 12.40 -1.81 3.05
N ASN A 13 11.12 -1.50 3.30
CA ASN A 13 9.99 -2.33 2.89
C ASN A 13 9.33 -1.88 1.58
N HIS A 14 9.79 -0.78 0.97
CA HIS A 14 9.27 -0.31 -0.31
C HIS A 14 9.48 -1.33 -1.44
N ALA A 15 10.71 -1.80 -1.65
CA ALA A 15 11.01 -2.77 -2.70
C ALA A 15 10.26 -4.12 -2.50
N PRO A 16 10.20 -4.69 -1.29
CA PRO A 16 9.35 -5.85 -1.00
C PRO A 16 7.86 -5.63 -1.30
N ALA A 17 7.30 -4.46 -0.98
CA ALA A 17 5.91 -4.15 -1.27
C ALA A 17 5.65 -4.06 -2.79
N LEU A 18 6.56 -3.45 -3.54
CA LEU A 18 6.47 -3.36 -5.00
C LEU A 18 6.54 -4.74 -5.67
N GLU A 19 7.46 -5.60 -5.23
CA GLU A 19 7.55 -6.97 -5.73
C GLU A 19 6.26 -7.76 -5.42
N MET A 20 5.75 -7.63 -4.19
CA MET A 20 4.50 -8.27 -3.78
C MET A 20 3.33 -7.84 -4.67
N VAL A 21 3.19 -6.54 -4.96
CA VAL A 21 2.16 -6.03 -5.88
C VAL A 21 2.30 -6.64 -7.27
N ARG A 22 3.50 -6.62 -7.85
CA ARG A 22 3.76 -7.19 -9.19
C ARG A 22 3.39 -8.66 -9.27
N ARG A 23 3.80 -9.45 -8.27
CA ARG A 23 3.52 -10.90 -8.21
C ARG A 23 2.02 -11.18 -8.11
N VAL A 24 1.28 -10.38 -7.35
CA VAL A 24 -0.17 -10.55 -7.22
C VAL A 24 -0.89 -10.20 -8.52
N LEU A 25 -0.52 -9.09 -9.17
CA LEU A 25 -1.11 -8.71 -10.46
C LEU A 25 -0.90 -9.76 -11.55
N ASP A 26 0.32 -10.31 -11.66
CA ASP A 26 0.60 -11.40 -12.61
C ASP A 26 -0.18 -12.68 -12.29
N ARG A 27 -0.26 -13.05 -11.00
CA ARG A 27 -0.97 -14.25 -10.56
C ARG A 27 -2.48 -14.16 -10.79
N GLU A 28 -3.09 -13.02 -10.46
CA GLU A 28 -4.53 -12.80 -10.67
C GLU A 28 -4.86 -12.43 -12.13
N LYS A 29 -3.84 -12.29 -13.01
CA LYS A 29 -3.98 -11.88 -14.42
C LYS A 29 -4.74 -10.56 -14.59
N ILE A 30 -4.44 -9.60 -13.71
CA ILE A 30 -5.06 -8.27 -13.73
C ILE A 30 -4.08 -7.25 -14.28
N GLU A 31 -4.50 -6.53 -15.31
CA GLU A 31 -3.75 -5.39 -15.86
C GLU A 31 -4.02 -4.13 -15.03
N ALA A 32 -2.96 -3.63 -14.36
CA ALA A 32 -3.01 -2.40 -13.59
C ALA A 32 -1.73 -1.58 -13.74
N GLU A 33 -1.88 -0.26 -13.74
CA GLU A 33 -0.74 0.66 -13.69
C GLU A 33 -0.19 0.69 -12.26
N ILE A 34 1.09 0.37 -12.08
CA ILE A 34 1.77 0.45 -10.79
C ILE A 34 2.53 1.76 -10.70
N ARG A 35 2.23 2.59 -9.68
CA ARG A 35 2.97 3.82 -9.39
C ARG A 35 3.59 3.77 -8.01
N SER A 36 4.87 4.12 -7.92
CA SER A 36 5.53 4.38 -6.64
C SER A 36 5.52 5.88 -6.41
N ILE A 37 5.01 6.32 -5.25
CA ILE A 37 4.85 7.73 -4.91
C ILE A 37 5.70 8.00 -3.68
N GLU A 38 6.72 8.84 -3.84
CA GLU A 38 7.52 9.30 -2.72
C GLU A 38 6.74 10.36 -1.91
N VAL A 39 6.78 10.21 -0.60
CA VAL A 39 6.26 11.12 0.41
C VAL A 39 7.49 11.65 1.16
N PRO A 40 7.98 12.85 0.84
CA PRO A 40 9.27 13.33 1.36
C PRO A 40 9.19 13.90 2.79
N ASP A 41 8.01 14.29 3.25
CA ASP A 41 7.83 14.97 4.54
C ASP A 41 6.39 14.81 5.10
N GLU A 42 6.20 15.28 6.33
CA GLU A 42 4.92 15.27 7.05
C GLU A 42 3.81 16.04 6.31
N LYS A 43 4.14 17.16 5.66
CA LYS A 43 3.16 17.99 4.94
C LYS A 43 2.65 17.27 3.69
N ALA A 44 3.54 16.59 2.97
CA ALA A 44 3.18 15.70 1.88
C ALA A 44 2.33 14.53 2.40
N ALA A 45 2.70 13.95 3.54
CA ALA A 45 1.92 12.88 4.19
C ALA A 45 0.48 13.30 4.49
N GLU A 46 0.27 14.51 5.02
CA GLU A 46 -1.07 15.06 5.24
C GLU A 46 -1.85 15.22 3.93
N THR A 47 -1.20 15.79 2.90
CA THR A 47 -1.83 16.08 1.60
C THR A 47 -2.33 14.81 0.92
N VAL A 48 -1.55 13.73 0.98
CA VAL A 48 -1.92 12.45 0.36
C VAL A 48 -2.57 11.47 1.34
N ARG A 49 -2.88 11.89 2.58
CA ARG A 49 -3.38 11.05 3.68
C ARG A 49 -2.56 9.78 3.91
N PHE A 50 -1.23 9.91 3.85
CA PHE A 50 -0.29 8.81 4.03
C PHE A 50 -0.43 8.18 5.41
N LEU A 51 -0.41 6.85 5.49
CA LEU A 51 -0.56 6.11 6.75
C LEU A 51 0.77 5.45 7.20
N GLY A 52 1.88 5.89 6.62
CA GLY A 52 3.22 5.37 6.85
C GLY A 52 3.73 4.46 5.73
N SER A 53 5.05 4.24 5.70
CA SER A 53 5.72 3.52 4.63
C SER A 53 5.89 2.03 4.95
N PRO A 54 5.67 1.15 3.96
CA PRO A 54 4.99 1.40 2.70
C PRO A 54 3.47 1.42 2.93
N SER A 55 2.72 2.21 2.16
CA SER A 55 1.26 2.14 2.09
C SER A 55 0.85 1.75 0.67
N VAL A 56 0.04 0.70 0.53
CA VAL A 56 -0.45 0.24 -0.78
C VAL A 56 -1.90 0.63 -0.96
N ARG A 57 -2.24 1.18 -2.12
CA ARG A 57 -3.59 1.62 -2.48
C ARG A 57 -4.00 1.05 -3.83
N VAL A 58 -5.28 0.75 -3.97
CA VAL A 58 -5.92 0.40 -5.25
C VAL A 58 -6.94 1.48 -5.55
N ASN A 59 -6.83 2.12 -6.72
CA ASN A 59 -7.68 3.22 -7.17
C ASN A 59 -7.81 4.34 -6.09
N GLY A 60 -6.69 4.70 -5.45
CA GLY A 60 -6.66 5.72 -4.39
C GLY A 60 -7.17 5.27 -3.01
N VAL A 61 -7.64 4.03 -2.85
CA VAL A 61 -8.14 3.48 -1.59
C VAL A 61 -7.11 2.55 -0.95
N ASP A 62 -6.84 2.73 0.34
CA ASP A 62 -5.93 1.86 1.09
C ASP A 62 -6.44 0.41 1.15
N ILE A 63 -5.52 -0.55 0.98
CA ILE A 63 -5.89 -1.98 1.00
C ILE A 63 -6.14 -2.50 2.41
N GLU A 64 -5.67 -1.83 3.46
CA GLU A 64 -5.96 -2.22 4.84
C GLU A 64 -7.41 -1.84 5.21
N PRO A 65 -8.25 -2.82 5.58
CA PRO A 65 -9.64 -2.57 5.89
C PRO A 65 -9.78 -1.66 7.13
N GLY A 66 -10.70 -0.70 7.05
CA GLY A 66 -11.07 0.17 8.19
C GLY A 66 -10.17 1.38 8.40
N ARG A 67 -9.06 1.52 7.67
CA ARG A 67 -8.07 2.61 7.87
C ARG A 67 -8.37 3.92 7.14
N LYS A 68 -9.46 3.98 6.37
CA LYS A 68 -9.81 5.14 5.54
C LYS A 68 -9.85 6.47 6.32
N ASN A 69 -10.26 6.41 7.59
CA ASN A 69 -10.47 7.58 8.43
C ASN A 69 -9.32 7.84 9.42
N ASP A 70 -8.28 7.01 9.40
CA ASP A 70 -7.13 7.19 10.28
C ASP A 70 -6.42 8.52 9.95
N PRO A 71 -5.84 9.18 10.97
CA PRO A 71 -5.06 10.38 10.74
C PRO A 71 -3.82 10.06 9.91
N PRO A 72 -3.36 11.00 9.06
CA PRO A 72 -2.09 10.84 8.37
C PRO A 72 -0.94 10.63 9.35
N PHE A 73 0.02 9.79 8.97
CA PHE A 73 1.19 9.47 9.75
C PHE A 73 2.42 9.36 8.86
N TYR A 74 3.46 10.14 9.18
CA TYR A 74 4.76 10.08 8.54
C TYR A 74 5.71 9.22 9.38
N GLY A 75 5.93 7.97 8.93
CA GLY A 75 6.79 7.03 9.62
C GLY A 75 6.65 5.62 9.07
N CYS A 76 7.26 4.65 9.73
CA CYS A 76 7.17 3.24 9.34
C CYS A 76 5.77 2.70 9.62
N ARG A 77 5.19 2.00 8.64
CA ARG A 77 3.94 1.26 8.79
C ARG A 77 4.23 -0.21 9.02
N THR A 78 3.51 -0.79 9.96
CA THR A 78 3.60 -2.22 10.28
C THR A 78 2.23 -2.88 10.19
N TYR A 79 2.23 -4.13 9.78
CA TYR A 79 1.03 -4.92 9.54
C TYR A 79 1.06 -6.20 10.36
N THR A 80 -0.06 -6.58 10.94
CA THR A 80 -0.18 -7.81 11.73
C THR A 80 -0.82 -8.91 10.91
N LEU A 81 -0.08 -10.00 10.69
CA LEU A 81 -0.57 -11.20 10.01
C LEU A 81 -0.41 -12.42 10.93
N GLY A 82 -1.52 -13.01 11.36
CA GLY A 82 -1.48 -14.20 12.23
C GLY A 82 -0.70 -14.00 13.53
N GLY A 83 -0.76 -12.79 14.11
CA GLY A 83 -0.03 -12.42 15.33
C GLY A 83 1.43 -12.01 15.11
N LYS A 84 1.95 -12.05 13.87
CA LYS A 84 3.31 -11.58 13.53
C LYS A 84 3.26 -10.20 12.90
N MET A 85 4.15 -9.32 13.34
CA MET A 85 4.32 -7.99 12.78
C MET A 85 5.24 -8.04 11.55
N THR A 86 4.83 -7.36 10.49
CA THR A 86 5.51 -7.37 9.18
C THR A 86 5.56 -5.96 8.61
N GLY A 87 6.54 -5.67 7.77
CA GLY A 87 6.71 -4.38 7.11
C GLY A 87 5.96 -4.23 5.79
N VAL A 88 5.26 -5.27 5.34
CA VAL A 88 4.47 -5.28 4.09
C VAL A 88 3.05 -5.76 4.38
N PRO A 89 2.04 -5.23 3.67
CA PRO A 89 0.67 -5.64 3.93
C PRO A 89 0.42 -7.10 3.51
N PRO A 90 -0.52 -7.79 4.18
CA PRO A 90 -0.97 -9.12 3.77
C PRO A 90 -1.42 -9.15 2.31
N VAL A 91 -0.93 -10.15 1.57
CA VAL A 91 -1.27 -10.36 0.15
C VAL A 91 -2.78 -10.44 -0.10
N GLN A 92 -3.53 -11.06 0.82
CA GLN A 92 -4.98 -11.21 0.68
C GLN A 92 -5.70 -9.86 0.61
N TRP A 93 -5.26 -8.86 1.37
CA TRP A 93 -5.85 -7.52 1.33
C TRP A 93 -5.68 -6.86 -0.04
N LEU A 94 -4.54 -7.07 -0.69
CA LEU A 94 -4.35 -6.60 -2.05
C LEU A 94 -5.29 -7.33 -3.01
N VAL A 95 -5.38 -8.66 -2.95
CA VAL A 95 -6.29 -9.46 -3.80
C VAL A 95 -7.74 -8.99 -3.64
N ASP A 96 -8.21 -8.82 -2.41
CA ASP A 96 -9.56 -8.34 -2.12
C ASP A 96 -9.80 -6.93 -2.67
N ALA A 97 -8.83 -6.03 -2.51
CA ALA A 97 -8.93 -4.66 -3.02
C ALA A 97 -8.94 -4.62 -4.56
N LEU A 98 -8.14 -5.45 -5.23
CA LEU A 98 -8.13 -5.55 -6.69
C LEU A 98 -9.47 -6.07 -7.21
N ARG A 99 -10.05 -7.10 -6.57
CA ARG A 99 -11.36 -7.65 -6.97
C ARG A 99 -12.49 -6.64 -6.86
N ARG A 100 -12.54 -5.88 -5.75
CA ARG A 100 -13.51 -4.78 -5.57
C ARG A 100 -13.35 -3.65 -6.58
N GLY A 101 -12.18 -3.49 -7.17
CA GLY A 101 -11.87 -2.44 -8.14
C GLY A 101 -12.09 -2.83 -9.60
N VAL A 102 -12.50 -4.09 -9.88
CA VAL A 102 -12.83 -4.61 -11.22
C VAL A 102 -14.35 -4.55 -11.49
N GLU A 103 -15.17 -4.47 -10.44
CA GLU A 103 -16.63 -4.24 -10.53
C GLU A 103 -16.97 -2.83 -11.04
#